data_AF-A0A1H3DH55-F1
#
_entry.id   AF-A0A1H3DH55-F1
#
_cell.length_a   1.000
_cell.length_b   1.000
_cell.length_c   1.000
_cell.angle_alpha   90.00
_cell.angle_beta   90.00
_cell.angle_gamma   90.00
#
_symmetry.space_group_name_H-M   'P 1'
#
loop_
_entity.id
_entity.type
_entity.pdbx_description
1 polymer ?
#
loop_
_entity_poly.entity_id
_entity_poly.type
_entity_poly.pdbx_seq_one_letter_code
_entity_poly.pdbx_strand_id
1 'polypeptide(L)'
;MEEVIRSIAELIRRKFNPLKIILYGSYARGSQTWDSDVDFLVVVEKEVNKRDVAVAMRAALSDFPCGKDIVIATPEELAVKGSIPGTLLYSMLKEGKVLYEDMTPYIEEASIWLKCASDDLSAAKKLLDLGFYRHACWLSAMGAERALKALLISNGIPFPRSHDLNALYRLISKHISDESLKLDSLELAKFSEWAVEAGHPGDWPAITPREAENDVASAERIVEAITKAFGKF
;
A
#
# COMPACT_ATOMS: atom_id res chain seq x y z
N MET A 1 15.31 25.04 0.21
CA MET A 1 14.68 24.56 -1.04
C MET A 1 13.71 23.41 -0.77
N GLU A 2 14.10 22.37 -0.03
CA GLU A 2 13.18 21.25 0.28
C GLU A 2 11.84 21.71 0.92
N GLU A 3 11.89 22.65 1.87
CA GLU A 3 10.68 23.26 2.46
C GLU A 3 9.81 24.01 1.43
N VAL A 4 10.45 24.64 0.43
CA VAL A 4 9.75 25.33 -0.67
C VAL A 4 9.04 24.31 -1.56
N ILE A 5 9.72 23.22 -1.92
CA ILE A 5 9.13 22.11 -2.70
C ILE A 5 7.91 21.52 -1.96
N ARG A 6 8.04 21.26 -0.65
CA ARG A 6 6.92 20.77 0.18
C ARG A 6 5.77 21.77 0.22
N SER A 7 6.05 23.06 0.35
CA SER A 7 5.03 24.11 0.35
C SER A 7 4.30 24.23 -0.98
N ILE A 8 5.02 24.09 -2.11
CA ILE A 8 4.44 24.05 -3.45
C ILE A 8 3.53 22.84 -3.59
N ALA A 9 4.01 21.65 -3.23
CA ALA A 9 3.22 20.41 -3.32
C ALA A 9 1.95 20.49 -2.46
N GLU A 10 2.05 21.05 -1.26
CA GLU A 10 0.88 21.23 -0.37
C GLU A 10 -0.14 22.24 -0.93
N LEU A 11 0.33 23.34 -1.54
CA LEU A 11 -0.57 24.29 -2.20
C LEU A 11 -1.26 23.65 -3.42
N ILE A 12 -0.52 22.90 -4.23
CA ILE A 12 -1.08 22.15 -5.36
C ILE A 12 -2.15 21.18 -4.84
N ARG A 13 -1.83 20.40 -3.82
CA ARG A 13 -2.75 19.42 -3.21
C ARG A 13 -4.04 20.08 -2.77
N ARG A 14 -3.96 21.12 -1.95
CA ARG A 14 -5.13 21.80 -1.35
C ARG A 14 -6.02 22.50 -2.38
N LYS A 15 -5.45 23.06 -3.44
CA LYS A 15 -6.19 23.93 -4.38
C LYS A 15 -6.70 23.18 -5.61
N PHE A 16 -6.05 22.07 -5.99
CA PHE A 16 -6.34 21.38 -7.25
C PHE A 16 -6.75 19.91 -7.08
N ASN A 17 -6.72 19.36 -5.85
CA ASN A 17 -7.11 17.99 -5.54
C ASN A 17 -6.55 16.95 -6.55
N PRO A 18 -5.22 16.93 -6.78
CA PRO A 18 -4.63 15.96 -7.70
C PRO A 18 -4.73 14.54 -7.15
N LEU A 19 -4.58 13.55 -8.01
CA LEU A 19 -4.43 12.14 -7.64
C LEU A 19 -3.00 11.82 -7.19
N LYS A 20 -2.00 12.50 -7.78
CA LYS A 20 -0.59 12.27 -7.47
C LYS A 20 0.26 13.50 -7.81
N ILE A 21 1.29 13.76 -7.01
CA ILE A 21 2.32 14.78 -7.28
C ILE A 21 3.68 14.10 -7.22
N ILE A 22 4.46 14.22 -8.29
CA ILE A 22 5.79 13.65 -8.41
C ILE A 22 6.78 14.79 -8.71
N LEU A 23 7.80 14.93 -7.87
CA LEU A 23 8.97 15.73 -8.18
C LEU A 23 9.83 14.96 -9.18
N TYR A 24 10.22 15.56 -10.29
CA TYR A 24 11.17 14.96 -11.23
C TYR A 24 12.34 15.92 -11.51
N GLY A 25 13.22 15.54 -12.44
CA GLY A 25 14.31 16.40 -12.86
C GLY A 25 15.48 16.43 -11.87
N SER A 26 16.23 17.54 -11.87
CA SER A 26 17.51 17.64 -11.16
C SER A 26 17.35 17.54 -9.64
N TYR A 27 16.30 18.14 -9.08
CA TYR A 27 15.97 18.04 -7.65
C TYR A 27 15.56 16.63 -7.22
N ALA A 28 14.88 15.87 -8.08
CA ALA A 28 14.59 14.47 -7.79
C ALA A 28 15.87 13.63 -7.76
N ARG A 29 16.76 13.83 -8.73
CA ARG A 29 18.04 13.10 -8.86
C ARG A 29 19.14 13.54 -7.90
N GLY A 30 19.03 14.71 -7.28
CA GLY A 30 20.10 15.28 -6.45
C GLY A 30 21.23 15.94 -7.25
N SER A 31 21.00 16.23 -8.54
CA SER A 31 21.99 16.81 -9.46
C SER A 31 21.70 18.29 -9.77
N GLN A 32 20.93 18.97 -8.92
CA GLN A 32 20.52 20.35 -9.11
C GLN A 32 21.67 21.35 -8.97
N THR A 33 21.56 22.44 -9.73
CA THR A 33 22.39 23.64 -9.66
C THR A 33 21.61 24.80 -9.03
N TRP A 34 22.27 25.94 -8.81
CA TRP A 34 21.65 27.11 -8.19
C TRP A 34 20.52 27.75 -9.04
N ASP A 35 20.53 27.51 -10.36
CA ASP A 35 19.57 28.03 -11.35
C ASP A 35 18.58 26.96 -11.85
N SER A 36 18.61 25.74 -11.28
CA SER A 36 17.70 24.66 -11.68
C SER A 36 16.24 25.00 -11.37
N ASP A 37 15.36 24.70 -12.33
CA ASP A 37 13.90 24.69 -12.14
C ASP A 37 13.47 23.55 -11.21
N VAL A 38 12.34 23.75 -10.53
CA VAL A 38 11.67 22.70 -9.76
C VAL A 38 10.57 22.08 -10.62
N ASP A 39 10.77 20.82 -11.02
CA ASP A 39 9.89 20.16 -11.96
C ASP A 39 8.85 19.24 -11.28
N PHE A 40 7.56 19.43 -11.60
CA PHE A 40 6.46 18.65 -11.03
C PHE A 40 5.62 17.97 -12.12
N LEU A 41 5.40 16.67 -11.94
CA LEU A 41 4.34 15.94 -12.63
C LEU A 41 3.13 15.91 -11.70
N VAL A 42 2.03 16.51 -12.13
CA VAL A 42 0.76 16.52 -11.40
C VAL A 42 -0.26 15.69 -12.16
N VAL A 43 -0.72 14.63 -11.50
CA VAL A 43 -1.71 13.70 -12.05
C VAL A 43 -3.09 14.14 -11.59
N VAL A 44 -3.98 14.37 -12.53
CA VAL A 44 -5.36 14.85 -12.30
C VAL A 44 -6.34 13.90 -12.97
N GLU A 45 -7.60 13.99 -12.59
CA GLU A 45 -8.67 13.22 -13.22
C GLU A 45 -8.79 13.53 -14.72
N LYS A 46 -9.26 12.53 -15.49
CA LYS A 46 -9.33 12.59 -16.95
C LYS A 46 -10.17 13.72 -17.50
N GLU A 47 -11.18 14.16 -16.75
CA GLU A 47 -12.25 15.04 -17.22
C GLU A 47 -11.87 16.53 -17.19
N VAL A 48 -10.63 16.87 -16.82
CA VAL A 48 -10.17 18.26 -16.72
C VAL A 48 -9.53 18.80 -18.00
N ASN A 49 -9.78 20.07 -18.31
CA ASN A 49 -9.00 20.77 -19.33
C ASN A 49 -7.59 21.07 -18.80
N LYS A 50 -6.61 20.26 -19.23
CA LYS A 50 -5.22 20.37 -18.79
C LYS A 50 -4.59 21.75 -19.01
N ARG A 51 -4.98 22.48 -20.07
CA ARG A 51 -4.43 23.83 -20.30
C ARG A 51 -4.90 24.81 -19.23
N ASP A 52 -6.18 24.76 -18.91
CA ASP A 52 -6.78 25.65 -17.91
C ASP A 52 -6.22 25.34 -16.52
N VAL A 53 -6.07 24.05 -16.18
CA VAL A 53 -5.44 23.63 -14.92
C VAL A 53 -3.98 24.08 -14.87
N ALA A 54 -3.21 23.94 -15.96
CA ALA A 54 -1.82 24.40 -16.00
C ALA A 54 -1.69 25.92 -15.82
N VAL A 55 -2.57 26.70 -16.46
CA VAL A 55 -2.61 28.16 -16.29
C VAL A 55 -2.96 28.52 -14.85
N ALA A 56 -3.97 27.87 -14.27
CA ALA A 56 -4.38 28.11 -12.89
C ALA A 56 -3.29 27.73 -11.87
N MET A 57 -2.57 26.62 -12.09
CA MET A 57 -1.43 26.21 -11.26
C MET A 57 -0.28 27.20 -11.36
N ARG A 58 0.10 27.63 -12.57
CA ARG A 58 1.15 28.66 -12.74
C ARG A 58 0.80 29.95 -12.02
N ALA A 59 -0.45 30.40 -12.15
CA ALA A 59 -0.93 31.59 -11.45
C ALA A 59 -0.93 31.42 -9.92
N ALA A 60 -1.29 30.24 -9.42
CA ALA A 60 -1.28 29.95 -7.98
C ALA A 60 0.14 29.86 -7.38
N LEU A 61 1.14 29.59 -8.21
CA LEU A 61 2.53 29.34 -7.80
C LEU A 61 3.47 30.50 -8.15
N SER A 62 2.93 31.65 -8.57
CA SER A 62 3.71 32.84 -8.97
C SER A 62 4.60 33.36 -7.84
N ASP A 63 4.11 33.31 -6.60
CA ASP A 63 4.73 33.99 -5.46
C ASP A 63 5.95 33.25 -4.90
N PHE A 64 6.19 32.01 -5.34
CA PHE A 64 7.38 31.27 -4.96
C PHE A 64 8.62 31.81 -5.69
N PRO A 65 9.74 32.09 -5.00
CA PRO A 65 10.93 32.69 -5.61
C PRO A 65 11.85 31.65 -6.27
N CYS A 66 11.30 30.79 -7.13
CA CYS A 66 12.05 29.81 -7.93
C CYS A 66 11.42 29.62 -9.31
N GLY A 67 12.19 29.08 -10.25
CA GLY A 67 11.65 28.57 -11.49
C GLY A 67 10.92 27.24 -11.26
N LYS A 68 9.79 27.03 -11.92
CA LYS A 68 8.99 25.80 -11.79
C LYS A 68 8.46 25.40 -13.16
N ASP A 69 8.55 24.11 -13.46
CA ASP A 69 7.82 23.50 -14.58
C ASP A 69 6.77 22.51 -14.06
N ILE A 70 5.61 22.52 -14.70
CA ILE A 70 4.46 21.69 -14.28
C ILE A 70 3.92 20.98 -15.51
N VAL A 71 4.08 19.67 -15.49
CA VAL A 71 3.50 18.77 -16.47
C VAL A 71 2.25 18.14 -15.85
N ILE A 72 1.14 18.26 -16.57
CA ILE A 72 -0.14 17.68 -16.17
C ILE A 72 -0.39 16.43 -16.99
N ALA A 73 -0.69 15.33 -16.30
CA ALA A 73 -1.06 14.06 -16.90
C ALA A 73 -2.34 13.49 -16.29
N THR A 74 -2.94 12.56 -17.00
CA THR A 74 -4.06 11.74 -16.55
C THR A 74 -3.59 10.30 -16.28
N PRO A 75 -4.30 9.51 -15.46
CA PRO A 75 -3.97 8.10 -15.25
C PRO A 75 -3.83 7.30 -16.56
N GLU A 76 -4.68 7.57 -17.54
CA GLU A 76 -4.67 6.89 -18.85
C GLU A 76 -3.39 7.21 -19.65
N GLU A 77 -2.95 8.46 -19.60
CA GLU A 77 -1.70 8.86 -20.24
C GLU A 77 -0.49 8.22 -19.57
N LEU A 78 -0.51 8.09 -18.25
CA LEU A 78 0.55 7.38 -17.51
C LEU A 78 0.57 5.89 -17.85
N ALA A 79 -0.59 5.24 -17.93
CA ALA A 79 -0.69 3.82 -18.28
C ALA A 79 -0.06 3.53 -19.66
N VAL A 80 -0.32 4.41 -20.64
CA VAL A 80 0.20 4.25 -22.00
C VAL A 80 1.62 4.78 -22.14
N LYS A 81 1.84 6.08 -21.90
CA LYS A 81 3.13 6.73 -22.19
C LYS A 81 4.14 6.48 -21.10
N GLY A 82 3.71 6.38 -19.84
CA GLY A 82 4.58 6.10 -18.69
C GLY A 82 5.26 4.74 -18.74
N SER A 83 4.79 3.81 -19.58
CA SER A 83 5.40 2.50 -19.79
C SER A 83 6.29 2.41 -21.04
N ILE A 84 6.33 3.45 -21.88
CA ILE A 84 7.10 3.48 -23.14
C ILE A 84 8.44 4.19 -22.92
N PRO A 85 9.58 3.47 -23.00
CA PRO A 85 10.90 4.09 -22.90
C PRO A 85 11.09 5.22 -23.93
N GLY A 86 11.66 6.33 -23.50
CA GLY A 86 11.91 7.51 -24.34
C GLY A 86 10.81 8.57 -24.30
N THR A 87 9.65 8.30 -23.67
CA THR A 87 8.68 9.36 -23.38
C THR A 87 9.08 10.13 -22.12
N LEU A 88 8.64 11.39 -22.02
CA LEU A 88 8.88 12.21 -20.83
C LEU A 88 8.21 11.61 -19.57
N LEU A 89 6.98 11.11 -19.70
CA LEU A 89 6.25 10.50 -18.59
C LEU A 89 6.94 9.23 -18.08
N TYR A 90 7.55 8.42 -18.94
CA TYR A 90 8.34 7.26 -18.52
C TYR A 90 9.51 7.66 -17.63
N SER A 91 10.29 8.69 -18.03
CA SER A 91 11.42 9.18 -17.24
C SER A 91 10.96 9.77 -15.90
N MET A 92 9.86 10.52 -15.88
CA MET A 92 9.28 11.08 -14.66
C MET A 92 8.86 9.99 -13.67
N LEU A 93 8.23 8.90 -14.13
CA LEU A 93 7.84 7.80 -13.26
C LEU A 93 9.04 6.98 -12.76
N LYS A 94 10.08 6.84 -13.59
CA LYS A 94 11.26 6.05 -13.26
C LYS A 94 12.21 6.76 -12.28
N GLU A 95 12.40 8.06 -12.45
CA GLU A 95 13.40 8.85 -11.69
C GLU A 95 12.77 9.78 -10.66
N GLY A 96 11.45 9.98 -10.74
CA GLY A 96 10.75 10.93 -9.88
C GLY A 96 10.60 10.44 -8.44
N LYS A 97 10.40 11.41 -7.54
CA LYS A 97 10.06 11.20 -6.13
C LYS A 97 8.62 11.57 -5.92
N VAL A 98 7.80 10.63 -5.45
CA VAL A 98 6.41 10.90 -5.09
C VAL A 98 6.39 11.83 -3.87
N LEU A 99 5.75 12.99 -4.03
CA LEU A 99 5.53 13.95 -2.94
C LEU A 99 4.15 13.80 -2.31
N TYR A 100 3.19 13.33 -3.09
CA TYR A 100 1.81 13.10 -2.66
C TYR A 100 1.16 12.06 -3.57
N GLU A 101 0.30 11.23 -2.99
CA GLU A 101 -0.56 10.28 -3.68
C GLU A 101 -1.86 10.16 -2.90
N ASP A 102 -2.99 10.15 -3.60
CA ASP A 102 -4.29 9.90 -2.99
C ASP A 102 -4.38 8.44 -2.55
N MET A 103 -4.48 8.24 -1.23
CA MET A 103 -4.53 6.92 -0.61
C MET A 103 -5.94 6.33 -0.58
N THR A 104 -6.98 7.08 -0.98
CA THR A 104 -8.38 6.63 -0.93
C THR A 104 -8.60 5.29 -1.64
N PRO A 105 -8.14 5.07 -2.90
CA PRO A 105 -8.34 3.80 -3.58
C PRO A 105 -7.63 2.62 -2.89
N TYR A 106 -6.50 2.89 -2.24
CA TYR A 106 -5.75 1.88 -1.48
C TYR A 106 -6.49 1.47 -0.21
N ILE A 107 -7.08 2.43 0.50
CA ILE A 107 -7.87 2.20 1.71
C ILE A 107 -9.15 1.42 1.38
N GLU A 108 -9.82 1.76 0.28
CA GLU A 108 -10.99 1.03 -0.21
C GLU A 108 -10.66 -0.44 -0.52
N GLU A 109 -9.61 -0.69 -1.30
CA GLU A 109 -9.16 -2.05 -1.61
C GLU A 109 -8.76 -2.79 -0.32
N ALA A 110 -7.96 -2.18 0.54
CA ALA A 110 -7.56 -2.77 1.81
C ALA A 110 -8.76 -3.15 2.71
N SER A 111 -9.83 -2.36 2.68
CA SER A 111 -11.07 -2.66 3.42
C SER A 111 -11.73 -3.95 2.94
N ILE A 112 -11.70 -4.22 1.63
CA ILE A 112 -12.19 -5.48 1.04
C ILE A 112 -11.36 -6.66 1.55
N TRP A 113 -10.03 -6.52 1.56
CA TRP A 113 -9.12 -7.56 2.06
C TRP A 113 -9.33 -7.84 3.56
N LEU A 114 -9.51 -6.79 4.36
CA LEU A 114 -9.75 -6.93 5.79
C LEU A 114 -11.13 -7.55 6.09
N LYS A 115 -12.13 -7.24 5.26
CA LYS A 115 -13.43 -7.91 5.33
C LYS A 115 -13.31 -9.40 5.02
N CYS A 116 -12.60 -9.77 3.96
CA CYS A 116 -12.31 -11.17 3.65
C CYS A 116 -11.57 -11.88 4.81
N ALA A 117 -10.58 -11.23 5.42
CA ALA A 117 -9.87 -11.78 6.58
C ALA A 117 -10.81 -12.06 7.77
N SER A 118 -11.74 -11.13 8.03
CA SER A 118 -12.75 -11.26 9.08
C SER A 118 -13.73 -12.40 8.81
N ASP A 119 -14.13 -12.58 7.54
CA ASP A 119 -15.02 -13.66 7.12
C ASP A 119 -14.32 -15.03 7.21
N ASP A 120 -13.04 -15.12 6.84
CA ASP A 120 -12.23 -16.33 7.01
C ASP A 120 -12.13 -16.73 8.49
N LEU A 121 -11.86 -15.77 9.38
CA LEU A 121 -11.79 -16.02 10.82
C LEU A 121 -13.14 -16.49 11.38
N SER A 122 -14.24 -15.85 10.97
CA SER A 122 -15.61 -16.24 11.35
C SER A 122 -15.93 -17.67 10.91
N ALA A 123 -15.54 -18.06 9.70
CA ALA A 123 -15.70 -19.41 9.20
C ALA A 123 -14.78 -20.41 9.94
N ALA A 124 -13.54 -20.04 10.22
CA ALA A 124 -12.58 -20.86 10.97
C ALA A 124 -13.14 -21.25 12.36
N LYS A 125 -13.71 -20.27 13.08
CA LYS A 125 -14.36 -20.49 14.39
C LYS A 125 -15.51 -21.51 14.30
N LYS A 126 -16.39 -21.37 13.30
CA LYS A 126 -17.51 -22.32 13.11
C LYS A 126 -17.04 -23.73 12.75
N LEU A 127 -16.00 -23.83 11.91
CA LEU A 127 -15.45 -25.12 11.51
C LEU A 127 -14.70 -25.81 12.65
N LEU A 128 -14.07 -25.04 13.54
CA LEU A 128 -13.50 -25.54 14.78
C LEU A 128 -14.57 -26.21 15.65
N ASP A 129 -15.70 -25.52 15.89
CA ASP A 129 -16.82 -26.05 16.69
C ASP A 129 -17.41 -27.34 16.10
N LEU A 130 -17.39 -27.46 14.76
CA LEU A 130 -17.90 -28.62 14.03
C LEU A 130 -16.87 -29.77 13.90
N GLY A 131 -15.64 -29.60 14.40
CA GLY A 131 -14.60 -30.62 14.33
C GLY A 131 -13.82 -30.69 13.01
N PHE A 132 -13.98 -29.71 12.12
CA PHE A 132 -13.24 -29.61 10.85
C PHE A 132 -11.89 -28.91 11.04
N TYR A 133 -11.05 -29.44 11.92
CA TYR A 133 -9.80 -28.81 12.39
C TYR A 133 -8.85 -28.38 11.27
N ARG A 134 -8.66 -29.23 10.25
CA ARG A 134 -7.83 -28.88 9.07
C ARG A 134 -8.30 -27.61 8.38
N HIS A 135 -9.60 -27.50 8.15
CA HIS A 135 -10.16 -26.33 7.47
C HIS A 135 -10.15 -25.10 8.39
N ALA A 136 -10.32 -25.29 9.71
CA ALA A 136 -10.17 -24.22 10.68
C ALA A 136 -8.75 -23.64 10.70
N CYS A 137 -7.70 -24.49 10.71
CA CYS A 137 -6.31 -24.05 10.62
C CYS A 137 -6.02 -23.33 9.30
N TRP A 138 -6.49 -23.88 8.17
CA TRP A 138 -6.30 -23.28 6.85
C TRP A 138 -6.93 -21.88 6.75
N LEU A 139 -8.19 -21.73 7.19
CA LEU A 139 -8.86 -20.42 7.17
C LEU A 139 -8.25 -19.45 8.18
N SER A 140 -7.73 -19.93 9.32
CA SER A 140 -6.98 -19.10 10.26
C SER A 140 -5.73 -18.50 9.61
N ALA A 141 -4.98 -19.31 8.86
CA ALA A 141 -3.83 -18.84 8.09
C ALA A 141 -4.22 -17.81 7.02
N MET A 142 -5.29 -18.07 6.25
CA MET A 142 -5.79 -17.15 5.23
C MET A 142 -6.25 -15.82 5.84
N GLY A 143 -6.96 -15.85 6.96
CA GLY A 143 -7.39 -14.67 7.70
C GLY A 143 -6.21 -13.80 8.14
N ALA A 144 -5.21 -14.41 8.77
CA ALA A 144 -3.99 -13.72 9.19
C ALA A 144 -3.23 -13.11 7.99
N GLU A 145 -3.04 -13.88 6.91
CA GLU A 145 -2.33 -13.42 5.70
C GLU A 145 -3.03 -12.23 5.04
N ARG A 146 -4.35 -12.32 4.86
CA ARG A 146 -5.15 -11.26 4.22
C ARG A 146 -5.18 -10.00 5.06
N ALA A 147 -5.22 -10.11 6.40
CA ALA A 147 -5.10 -8.95 7.27
C ALA A 147 -3.75 -8.24 7.07
N LEU A 148 -2.62 -8.97 7.13
CA LEU A 148 -1.29 -8.38 6.91
C LEU A 148 -1.20 -7.68 5.54
N LYS A 149 -1.75 -8.31 4.49
CA LYS A 149 -1.81 -7.72 3.14
C LYS A 149 -2.68 -6.47 3.10
N ALA A 150 -3.84 -6.45 3.78
CA ALA A 150 -4.69 -5.26 3.87
C ALA A 150 -3.90 -4.07 4.45
N LEU A 151 -3.11 -4.28 5.52
CA LEU A 151 -2.30 -3.22 6.10
C LEU A 151 -1.23 -2.71 5.11
N LEU A 152 -0.54 -3.59 4.40
CA LEU A 152 0.42 -3.20 3.37
C LEU A 152 -0.23 -2.41 2.22
N ILE A 153 -1.39 -2.87 1.74
CA ILE A 153 -2.17 -2.19 0.68
C ILE A 153 -2.53 -0.77 1.13
N SER A 154 -3.09 -0.61 2.34
CA SER A 154 -3.51 0.70 2.86
C SER A 154 -2.39 1.74 2.96
N ASN A 155 -1.13 1.28 3.01
CA ASN A 155 0.06 2.12 3.06
C ASN A 155 0.78 2.22 1.69
N GLY A 156 0.20 1.68 0.63
CA GLY A 156 0.82 1.68 -0.71
C GLY A 156 2.10 0.86 -0.80
N ILE A 157 2.31 -0.11 0.10
CA ILE A 157 3.54 -0.90 0.16
C ILE A 157 3.39 -2.15 -0.73
N PRO A 158 4.19 -2.31 -1.79
CA PRO A 158 4.15 -3.51 -2.61
C PRO A 158 4.73 -4.71 -1.86
N PHE A 159 4.17 -5.89 -2.10
CA PHE A 159 4.62 -7.15 -1.52
C PHE A 159 4.64 -8.26 -2.59
N PRO A 160 5.52 -9.27 -2.44
CA PRO A 160 5.59 -10.38 -3.38
C PRO A 160 4.34 -11.27 -3.32
N ARG A 161 4.07 -11.99 -4.42
CA ARG A 161 3.10 -13.08 -4.40
C ARG A 161 3.69 -14.28 -3.67
N SER A 162 3.52 -14.31 -2.36
CA SER A 162 3.90 -15.44 -1.49
C SER A 162 2.91 -15.63 -0.34
N HIS A 163 3.01 -16.78 0.31
CA HIS A 163 2.35 -17.14 1.57
C HIS A 163 3.30 -17.04 2.78
N ASP A 164 4.45 -16.37 2.64
CA ASP A 164 5.39 -16.17 3.75
C ASP A 164 4.92 -14.96 4.60
N LEU A 165 4.21 -15.24 5.68
CA LEU A 165 3.70 -14.19 6.58
C LEU A 165 4.83 -13.47 7.33
N ASN A 166 5.97 -14.12 7.58
CA ASN A 166 7.13 -13.45 8.15
C ASN A 166 7.71 -12.42 7.17
N ALA A 167 7.71 -12.69 5.86
CA ALA A 167 8.10 -11.70 4.85
C ALA A 167 7.16 -10.48 4.84
N LEU A 168 5.85 -10.71 4.93
CA LEU A 168 4.86 -9.62 5.03
C LEU A 168 5.08 -8.79 6.29
N TYR A 169 5.27 -9.44 7.44
CA TYR A 169 5.50 -8.74 8.69
C TYR A 169 6.83 -7.97 8.71
N ARG A 170 7.90 -8.49 8.08
CA ARG A 170 9.15 -7.73 7.88
C ARG A 170 8.94 -6.45 7.07
N LEU A 171 8.08 -6.48 6.04
CA LEU A 171 7.73 -5.28 5.27
C LEU A 171 6.95 -4.28 6.14
N ILE A 172 5.96 -4.76 6.91
CA ILE A 172 5.21 -3.92 7.85
C ILE A 172 6.15 -3.24 8.84
N SER A 173 6.98 -4.01 9.56
CA SER A 173 7.90 -3.48 10.57
C SER A 173 8.94 -2.51 10.01
N LYS A 174 9.27 -2.62 8.72
CA LYS A 174 10.22 -1.71 8.05
C LYS A 174 9.60 -0.36 7.70
N HIS A 175 8.31 -0.33 7.37
CA HIS A 175 7.66 0.83 6.75
C HIS A 175 6.57 1.47 7.61
N ILE A 176 6.03 0.74 8.59
CA ILE A 176 4.92 1.17 9.43
C ILE A 176 5.41 1.21 10.87
N SER A 177 5.45 2.40 11.45
CA SER A 177 5.84 2.60 12.84
C SER A 177 4.64 2.44 13.77
N ASP A 178 4.34 1.19 14.15
CA ASP A 178 3.34 0.89 15.18
C ASP A 178 3.92 -0.04 16.25
N GLU A 179 4.38 0.53 17.36
CA GLU A 179 4.97 -0.22 18.47
C GLU A 179 4.00 -1.21 19.13
N SER A 180 2.69 -1.04 18.92
CA SER A 180 1.67 -1.94 19.45
C SER A 180 1.48 -3.20 18.62
N LEU A 181 1.93 -3.21 17.35
CA LEU A 181 1.83 -4.36 16.47
C LEU A 181 3.06 -5.26 16.64
N LYS A 182 2.99 -6.18 17.60
CA LYS A 182 4.02 -7.19 17.84
C LYS A 182 3.47 -8.58 17.57
N LEU A 183 3.94 -9.18 16.47
CA LEU A 183 3.54 -10.53 16.06
C LEU A 183 4.68 -11.51 16.29
N ASP A 184 4.32 -12.74 16.70
CA ASP A 184 5.28 -13.81 16.96
C ASP A 184 5.71 -14.48 15.65
N SER A 185 7.04 -14.58 15.42
CA SER A 185 7.56 -15.13 14.17
C SER A 185 7.27 -16.62 13.98
N LEU A 186 7.14 -17.38 15.06
CA LEU A 186 6.85 -18.81 15.00
C LEU A 186 5.37 -19.04 14.64
N GLU A 187 4.45 -18.23 15.20
CA GLU A 187 3.04 -18.23 14.79
C GLU A 187 2.88 -17.93 13.29
N LEU A 188 3.58 -16.90 12.78
CA LEU A 188 3.53 -16.55 11.36
C LEU A 188 4.14 -17.65 10.46
N ALA A 189 5.21 -18.30 10.91
CA ALA A 189 5.80 -19.42 10.18
C ALA A 189 4.83 -20.62 10.13
N LYS A 190 4.15 -20.93 11.23
CA LYS A 190 3.14 -21.98 11.30
C LYS A 190 1.99 -21.73 10.33
N PHE A 191 1.49 -20.50 10.25
CA PHE A 191 0.45 -20.15 9.25
C PHE A 191 0.94 -20.26 7.81
N SER A 192 2.22 -19.95 7.55
CA SER A 192 2.80 -20.13 6.22
C SER A 192 2.82 -21.61 5.82
N GLU A 193 3.08 -22.52 6.77
CA GLU A 193 3.00 -23.97 6.54
C GLU A 193 1.55 -24.42 6.31
N TRP A 194 0.60 -23.94 7.11
CA TRP A 194 -0.82 -24.30 6.95
C TRP A 194 -1.41 -23.92 5.59
N ALA A 195 -0.94 -22.82 4.99
CA ALA A 195 -1.34 -22.44 3.64
C ALA A 195 -1.01 -23.51 2.58
N VAL A 196 0.03 -24.33 2.83
CA VAL A 196 0.47 -25.42 1.97
C VAL A 196 -0.12 -26.76 2.46
N GLU A 197 0.14 -27.13 3.71
CA GLU A 197 -0.21 -28.42 4.31
C GLU A 197 -1.72 -28.65 4.38
N ALA A 198 -2.48 -27.69 4.92
CA ALA A 198 -3.90 -27.91 5.16
C ALA A 198 -4.73 -27.87 3.87
N GLY A 199 -4.18 -27.27 2.81
CA GLY A 199 -4.79 -27.18 1.48
C GLY A 199 -4.49 -28.36 0.53
N HIS A 200 -3.53 -29.23 0.87
CA HIS A 200 -3.09 -30.31 -0.02
C HIS A 200 -3.02 -31.67 0.69
N PRO A 201 -3.26 -32.79 -0.02
CA PRO A 201 -2.97 -34.11 0.52
C PRO A 201 -1.45 -34.30 0.68
N GLY A 202 -1.03 -34.88 1.81
CA GLY A 202 0.37 -35.15 2.13
C GLY A 202 0.51 -35.98 3.41
N ASP A 203 1.73 -36.46 3.69
CA ASP A 203 2.07 -37.31 4.84
C ASP A 203 2.30 -36.49 6.11
N TRP A 204 1.30 -35.69 6.49
CA TRP A 204 1.36 -34.83 7.65
C TRP A 204 0.67 -35.46 8.87
N PRO A 205 1.12 -35.17 10.10
CA PRO A 205 0.42 -35.58 11.31
C PRO A 205 -1.05 -35.12 11.32
N ALA A 206 -1.91 -35.88 11.99
CA ALA A 206 -3.28 -35.46 12.17
C ALA A 206 -3.35 -34.22 13.08
N ILE A 207 -4.05 -33.18 12.62
CA ILE A 207 -4.25 -31.94 13.36
C ILE A 207 -5.11 -32.22 14.59
N THR A 208 -4.61 -31.82 15.75
CA THR A 208 -5.33 -31.97 17.02
C THR A 208 -6.34 -30.83 17.23
N PRO A 209 -7.42 -31.06 18.00
CA PRO A 209 -8.36 -29.99 18.36
C PRO A 209 -7.66 -28.79 19.01
N ARG A 210 -6.71 -29.05 19.90
CA ARG A 210 -5.95 -28.01 20.62
C ARG A 210 -5.08 -27.16 19.68
N GLU A 211 -4.49 -27.77 18.65
CA GLU A 211 -3.73 -27.01 17.65
C GLU A 211 -4.65 -26.07 16.87
N ALA A 212 -5.83 -26.55 16.47
CA ALA A 212 -6.81 -25.73 15.77
C ALA A 212 -7.38 -24.60 16.65
N GLU A 213 -7.65 -24.87 17.93
CA GLU A 213 -8.03 -23.84 18.91
C GLU A 213 -6.97 -22.74 19.02
N ASN A 214 -5.70 -23.13 19.17
CA ASN A 214 -4.59 -22.19 19.25
C ASN A 214 -4.46 -21.35 17.97
N ASP A 215 -4.59 -21.98 16.80
CA ASP A 215 -4.46 -21.31 15.50
C ASP A 215 -5.59 -20.31 15.26
N VAL A 216 -6.84 -20.67 15.59
CA VAL A 216 -7.98 -19.75 15.52
C VAL A 216 -7.76 -18.56 16.46
N ALA A 217 -7.30 -18.81 17.69
CA ALA A 217 -7.02 -17.75 18.65
C ALA A 217 -5.86 -16.84 18.20
N SER A 218 -4.81 -17.39 17.59
CA SER A 218 -3.70 -16.61 17.04
C SER A 218 -4.13 -15.76 15.84
N ALA A 219 -4.94 -16.32 14.93
CA ALA A 219 -5.49 -15.58 13.80
C ALA A 219 -6.41 -14.44 14.27
N GLU A 220 -7.25 -14.68 15.29
CA GLU A 220 -8.08 -13.64 15.90
C GLU A 220 -7.25 -12.47 16.41
N ARG A 221 -6.20 -12.74 17.21
CA ARG A 221 -5.31 -11.69 17.70
C ARG A 221 -4.66 -10.88 16.59
N ILE A 222 -4.21 -11.55 15.52
CA ILE A 222 -3.58 -10.87 14.36
C ILE A 222 -4.61 -10.00 13.64
N VAL A 223 -5.78 -10.54 13.30
CA VAL A 223 -6.82 -9.80 12.57
C VAL A 223 -7.29 -8.59 13.38
N GLU A 224 -7.47 -8.73 14.70
CA GLU A 224 -7.83 -7.61 15.58
C GLU A 224 -6.74 -6.55 15.66
N ALA A 225 -5.48 -6.96 15.84
CA ALA A 225 -4.34 -6.04 15.91
C ALA A 225 -4.20 -5.24 14.62
N ILE A 226 -4.37 -5.89 13.47
CA ILE A 226 -4.32 -5.25 12.16
C ILE A 226 -5.54 -4.36 11.94
N THR A 227 -6.74 -4.79 12.33
CA THR A 227 -7.95 -3.95 12.24
C THR A 227 -7.79 -2.66 13.03
N LYS A 228 -7.19 -2.75 14.22
CA LYS A 228 -6.87 -1.57 15.04
C LYS A 228 -5.81 -0.68 14.39
N ALA A 229 -4.78 -1.25 13.77
CA ALA A 229 -3.78 -0.48 13.04
C ALA A 229 -4.38 0.21 11.81
N PHE A 230 -5.32 -0.46 11.12
CA PHE A 230 -6.05 0.07 9.98
C PHE A 230 -7.03 1.19 10.37
N GLY A 231 -7.65 1.14 11.54
CA GLY A 231 -8.54 2.21 12.02
C GLY A 231 -7.86 3.55 12.35
N LYS A 232 -6.54 3.68 12.14
CA LYS A 232 -5.77 4.91 12.39
C LYS A 232 -5.67 5.84 11.17
N PHE A 233 -6.25 5.45 10.02
CA PHE A 233 -6.24 6.22 8.77
C PHE A 233 -7.44 7.17 8.65
#